data_AF-A0A7R9XYW3-F1
#
_entry.id   AF-A0A7R9XYW3-F1
#
_cell.length_a   1.000
_cell.length_b   1.000
_cell.length_c   1.000
_cell.angle_alpha   90.00
_cell.angle_beta   90.00
_cell.angle_gamma   90.00
#
_symmetry.space_group_name_H-M   'P 1'
#
loop_
_entity.id
_entity.type
_entity.pdbx_description
1 polymer ?
#
loop_
_entity_poly.entity_id
_entity_poly.type
_entity_poly.pdbx_seq_one_letter_code
_entity_poly.pdbx_strand_id
1 'polypeptide(L)'
;GVEEGGACGERREDGDAGEIDRALRRVPSIYFREDFDLARHEHFDAACSPETSSSSLAATSMVAQERLSHHLDVVEVALVREIGRRSDAFFAASDEVRALSASAEDAWASIVRLRRVVRGLRDAMLDGSTRVKRLHAKRENLIKLTETFEALSSVAEMREDLSVLVESCDYAAALDVVDECAKLVSSPSLIGLRCLRATPARLRAIATTCNDVMTSDLALAAREGLHGGGGSGSDSTGGVPEAALASVEAASAASEAKTATAAAAAPPP
;
A
#
# COMPACT_ATOMS: atom_id res chain seq x y z
N GLY A 1 -32.53 -12.21 -27.06
CA GLY A 1 -33.96 -11.90 -27.09
C GLY A 1 -34.18 -10.77 -26.13
N VAL A 2 -34.39 -9.56 -26.65
CA VAL A 2 -34.82 -8.41 -25.86
C VAL A 2 -36.06 -7.88 -26.57
N GLU A 3 -37.05 -7.61 -25.75
CA GLU A 3 -38.47 -7.74 -26.01
C GLU A 3 -39.04 -6.67 -26.94
N GLU A 4 -40.02 -7.11 -27.72
CA GLU A 4 -41.01 -6.25 -28.33
C GLU A 4 -41.82 -5.55 -27.24
N GLY A 5 -41.81 -4.22 -27.22
CA GLY A 5 -42.58 -3.46 -26.24
C GLY A 5 -42.56 -1.97 -26.53
N GLY A 6 -43.13 -1.55 -27.66
CA GLY A 6 -43.11 -0.11 -27.99
C GLY A 6 -44.09 0.37 -29.06
N ALA A 7 -45.12 -0.40 -29.43
CA ALA A 7 -46.04 -0.02 -30.51
C ALA A 7 -47.53 -0.21 -30.16
N CYS A 8 -47.88 -0.23 -28.86
CA CYS A 8 -49.24 -0.56 -28.39
C CYS A 8 -50.00 0.62 -27.73
N GLY A 9 -49.35 1.77 -27.50
CA GLY A 9 -49.97 2.95 -26.88
C GLY A 9 -50.65 3.89 -27.87
N GLU A 10 -49.94 4.35 -28.90
CA GLU A 10 -50.40 5.45 -29.76
C GLU A 10 -51.70 5.17 -30.52
N ARG A 11 -51.92 3.93 -31.00
CA ARG A 11 -53.15 3.59 -31.76
C ARG A 11 -54.44 3.56 -30.92
N ARG A 12 -54.35 3.42 -29.59
CA ARG A 12 -55.53 3.45 -28.72
C ARG A 12 -55.86 4.87 -28.26
N GLU A 13 -54.84 5.71 -28.12
CA GLU A 13 -54.96 7.08 -27.61
C GLU A 13 -55.74 7.99 -28.57
N ASP A 14 -55.56 7.84 -29.89
CA ASP A 14 -56.28 8.64 -30.90
C ASP A 14 -57.78 8.28 -30.96
N GLY A 15 -58.13 7.01 -30.72
CA GLY A 15 -59.51 6.54 -30.72
C GLY A 15 -60.30 7.06 -29.51
N ASP A 16 -59.68 7.05 -28.33
CA ASP A 16 -60.29 7.53 -27.09
C ASP A 16 -60.40 9.07 -27.07
N ALA A 17 -59.40 9.78 -27.59
CA ALA A 17 -59.46 11.24 -27.76
C ALA A 17 -60.61 11.67 -28.69
N GLY A 18 -60.84 10.94 -29.79
CA GLY A 18 -61.97 11.16 -30.68
C GLY A 18 -63.33 10.84 -30.03
N GLU A 19 -63.39 9.86 -29.13
CA GLU A 19 -64.59 9.52 -28.37
C GLU A 19 -64.92 10.59 -27.31
N ILE A 20 -63.90 11.13 -26.65
CA ILE A 20 -64.02 12.25 -25.69
C ILE A 20 -64.51 13.52 -26.41
N ASP A 21 -63.93 13.88 -27.56
CA ASP A 21 -64.40 15.03 -28.35
C ASP A 21 -65.86 14.86 -28.79
N ARG A 22 -66.23 13.64 -29.21
CA ARG A 22 -67.62 13.31 -29.57
C ARG A 22 -68.58 13.40 -28.38
N ALA A 23 -68.13 13.01 -27.18
CA ALA A 23 -68.90 13.13 -25.95
C ALA A 23 -69.12 14.60 -25.56
N LEU A 24 -68.06 15.42 -25.61
CA LEU A 24 -68.12 16.85 -25.27
C LEU A 24 -68.96 17.67 -26.26
N ARG A 25 -69.03 17.27 -27.54
CA ARG A 25 -69.93 17.89 -28.54
C ARG A 25 -71.42 17.74 -28.20
N ARG A 26 -71.81 16.82 -27.32
CA ARG A 26 -73.20 16.70 -26.84
C ARG A 26 -73.57 17.79 -25.84
N VAL A 27 -72.58 18.44 -25.24
CA VAL A 27 -72.77 19.56 -24.32
C VAL A 27 -72.76 20.87 -25.13
N PRO A 28 -73.77 21.73 -24.99
CA PRO A 28 -73.78 23.04 -25.64
C PRO A 28 -72.53 23.87 -25.33
N SER A 29 -71.94 24.50 -26.34
CA SER A 29 -70.72 25.30 -26.18
C SER A 29 -70.88 26.56 -25.33
N ILE A 30 -72.12 26.94 -25.03
CA ILE A 30 -72.48 28.04 -24.13
C ILE A 30 -71.92 27.79 -22.72
N TYR A 31 -71.86 26.52 -22.28
CA TYR A 31 -71.31 26.13 -20.98
C TYR A 31 -69.78 26.15 -20.92
N PHE A 32 -69.08 26.15 -22.06
CA PHE A 32 -67.62 26.20 -22.12
C PHE A 32 -67.06 27.63 -22.22
N ARG A 33 -67.93 28.64 -22.19
CA ARG A 33 -67.54 30.04 -22.25
C ARG A 33 -67.08 30.55 -20.89
N GLU A 34 -65.95 31.25 -20.85
CA GLU A 34 -65.41 31.86 -19.62
C GLU A 34 -66.32 32.94 -19.04
N ASP A 35 -67.15 33.57 -19.88
CA ASP A 35 -68.14 34.57 -19.49
C ASP A 35 -69.51 33.96 -19.18
N PHE A 36 -69.64 32.65 -18.98
CA PHE A 36 -70.93 32.04 -18.67
C PHE A 36 -71.44 32.49 -17.28
N ASP A 37 -72.62 33.10 -17.25
CA ASP A 37 -73.29 33.50 -16.02
C ASP A 37 -74.80 33.28 -16.14
N LEU A 38 -75.34 32.40 -15.29
CA LEU A 38 -76.76 32.09 -15.22
C LEU A 38 -77.62 33.27 -14.75
N ALA A 39 -77.01 34.31 -14.15
CA ALA A 39 -77.72 35.53 -13.78
C ALA A 39 -78.17 36.36 -15.00
N ARG A 40 -77.56 36.14 -16.18
CA ARG A 40 -77.97 36.82 -17.42
C ARG A 40 -79.12 36.06 -18.07
N HIS A 41 -80.18 36.80 -18.38
CA HIS A 41 -81.38 36.26 -19.01
C HIS A 41 -81.09 35.47 -20.30
N GLU A 42 -80.13 35.93 -21.12
CA GLU A 42 -79.77 35.28 -22.38
C GLU A 42 -79.14 33.89 -22.18
N HIS A 43 -78.32 33.71 -21.14
CA HIS A 43 -77.71 32.42 -20.81
C HIS A 43 -78.69 31.48 -20.11
N PHE A 44 -79.55 32.04 -19.25
CA PHE A 44 -80.60 31.27 -18.58
C PHE A 44 -81.62 30.73 -19.59
N ASP A 45 -82.06 31.55 -20.54
CA ASP A 45 -82.99 31.13 -21.58
C ASP A 45 -82.34 30.06 -22.48
N ALA A 46 -81.10 30.27 -22.92
CA ALA A 46 -80.40 29.29 -23.74
C ALA A 46 -80.10 27.95 -23.02
N ALA A 47 -80.00 27.95 -21.68
CA ALA A 47 -79.75 26.76 -20.87
C ALA A 47 -81.05 26.02 -20.46
N CYS A 48 -82.15 26.75 -20.25
CA CYS A 48 -83.37 26.23 -19.64
C CYS A 48 -84.62 26.25 -20.53
N SER A 49 -84.58 26.83 -21.75
CA SER A 49 -85.76 26.88 -22.61
C SER A 49 -86.18 25.48 -23.10
N PRO A 50 -87.46 25.10 -22.93
CA PRO A 50 -87.99 23.87 -23.50
C PRO A 50 -88.31 24.06 -24.99
N GLU A 51 -88.01 23.07 -25.83
CA GLU A 51 -88.44 23.07 -27.24
C GLU A 51 -89.96 22.84 -27.43
N THR A 52 -90.70 22.58 -26.34
CA THR A 52 -92.14 22.35 -26.38
C THR A 52 -92.89 23.24 -25.39
N SER A 53 -93.77 24.06 -25.94
CA SER A 53 -94.68 24.97 -25.22
C SER A 53 -95.71 24.16 -24.42
N SER A 54 -95.35 23.69 -23.22
CA SER A 54 -96.29 22.97 -22.35
C SER A 54 -96.35 23.54 -20.94
N SER A 55 -97.58 23.53 -20.44
CA SER A 55 -98.14 24.25 -19.30
C SER A 55 -97.65 23.71 -17.94
N SER A 56 -96.50 24.16 -17.44
CA SER A 56 -96.18 24.36 -16.01
C SER A 56 -94.69 24.65 -15.82
N LEU A 57 -94.36 25.77 -15.17
CA LEU A 57 -92.98 26.17 -14.85
C LEU A 57 -92.21 25.11 -14.02
N ALA A 58 -92.93 24.30 -13.23
CA ALA A 58 -92.33 23.23 -12.43
C ALA A 58 -91.89 22.02 -13.29
N ALA A 59 -92.65 21.71 -14.35
CA ALA A 59 -92.30 20.62 -15.26
C ALA A 59 -91.09 20.99 -16.14
N THR A 60 -91.02 22.25 -16.58
CA THR A 60 -89.89 22.75 -17.37
C THR A 60 -88.60 22.81 -16.55
N SER A 61 -88.68 23.19 -15.26
CA SER A 61 -87.50 23.17 -14.38
C SER A 61 -86.98 21.76 -14.11
N MET A 62 -87.86 20.76 -13.99
CA MET A 62 -87.44 19.37 -13.79
C MET A 62 -86.72 18.82 -15.02
N VAL A 63 -87.23 19.08 -16.23
CA VAL A 63 -86.59 18.64 -17.48
C VAL A 63 -85.24 19.33 -17.71
N ALA A 64 -85.14 20.63 -17.39
CA ALA A 64 -83.87 21.36 -17.47
C ALA A 64 -82.82 20.81 -16.48
N GLN A 65 -83.24 20.46 -15.27
CA GLN A 65 -82.36 19.87 -14.26
C GLN A 65 -81.87 18.48 -14.67
N GLU A 66 -82.73 17.63 -15.25
CA GLU A 66 -82.35 16.32 -15.77
C GLU A 66 -81.34 16.44 -16.92
N ARG A 67 -81.53 17.41 -17.83
CA ARG A 67 -80.58 17.72 -18.91
C ARG A 67 -79.23 18.19 -18.38
N LEU A 68 -79.21 19.07 -17.40
CA LEU A 68 -77.97 19.55 -16.79
C LEU A 68 -77.23 18.42 -16.06
N SER A 69 -77.96 17.55 -15.34
CA SER A 69 -77.38 16.36 -14.72
C SER A 69 -76.76 15.44 -15.77
N HIS A 70 -77.44 15.22 -16.89
CA HIS A 70 -76.89 14.42 -17.99
C HIS A 70 -75.62 15.04 -18.61
N HIS A 71 -75.58 16.36 -18.78
CA HIS A 71 -74.37 17.04 -19.25
C HIS A 71 -73.20 16.93 -18.26
N LEU A 72 -73.48 17.01 -16.95
CA LEU A 72 -72.49 16.79 -15.90
C LEU A 72 -71.89 15.38 -16.00
N ASP A 73 -72.75 14.35 -16.06
CA ASP A 73 -72.29 12.95 -16.17
C ASP A 73 -71.38 12.74 -17.39
N VAL A 74 -71.71 13.36 -18.54
CA VAL A 74 -70.90 13.31 -19.76
C VAL A 74 -69.53 13.95 -19.56
N VAL A 75 -69.46 15.11 -18.90
CA VAL A 75 -68.20 15.80 -18.61
C VAL A 75 -67.39 15.04 -17.57
N GLU A 76 -68.01 14.49 -16.53
CA GLU A 76 -67.34 13.72 -15.49
C GLU A 76 -66.65 12.48 -16.08
N VAL A 77 -67.37 11.71 -16.89
CA VAL A 77 -66.81 10.54 -17.58
C VAL A 77 -65.69 10.95 -18.54
N ALA A 78 -65.84 12.05 -19.27
CA ALA A 78 -64.81 12.58 -20.16
C ALA A 78 -63.55 13.01 -19.39
N LEU A 79 -63.70 13.67 -18.23
CA LEU A 79 -62.59 14.11 -17.40
C LEU A 79 -61.84 12.93 -16.78
N VAL A 80 -62.55 11.93 -16.26
CA VAL A 80 -61.92 10.73 -15.68
C VAL A 80 -61.10 9.99 -16.74
N ARG A 81 -61.61 9.87 -17.96
CA ARG A 81 -60.89 9.24 -19.08
C ARG A 81 -59.67 10.05 -19.50
N GLU A 82 -59.80 11.36 -19.71
CA GLU A 82 -58.67 12.19 -20.12
C GLU A 82 -57.59 12.27 -19.04
N ILE A 83 -57.96 12.31 -17.76
CA ILE A 83 -57.02 12.24 -16.64
C ILE A 83 -56.33 10.88 -16.64
N GLY A 84 -57.07 9.77 -16.78
CA GLY A 84 -56.48 8.43 -16.88
C GLY A 84 -55.45 8.35 -18.01
N ARG A 85 -55.85 8.76 -19.23
CA ARG A 85 -55.00 8.76 -20.42
C ARG A 85 -53.71 9.56 -20.23
N ARG A 86 -53.81 10.77 -19.68
CA ARG A 86 -52.62 11.61 -19.40
C ARG A 86 -51.77 11.07 -18.25
N SER A 87 -52.41 10.44 -17.25
CA SER A 87 -51.72 9.90 -16.10
C SER A 87 -50.90 8.66 -16.46
N ASP A 88 -51.37 7.82 -17.39
CA ASP A 88 -50.64 6.63 -17.85
C ASP A 88 -49.27 6.99 -18.45
N ALA A 89 -49.23 8.00 -19.34
CA ALA A 89 -47.97 8.50 -19.89
C ALA A 89 -47.06 9.12 -18.81
N PHE A 90 -47.64 9.82 -17.83
CA PHE A 90 -46.90 10.41 -16.72
C PHE A 90 -46.31 9.33 -15.79
N PHE A 91 -47.06 8.27 -15.49
CA PHE A 91 -46.59 7.17 -14.64
C PHE A 91 -45.52 6.34 -15.34
N ALA A 92 -45.65 6.09 -16.66
CA ALA A 92 -44.61 5.44 -17.44
C ALA A 92 -43.28 6.21 -17.39
N ALA A 93 -43.32 7.54 -17.60
CA ALA A 93 -42.13 8.39 -17.47
C ALA A 93 -41.59 8.42 -16.03
N SER A 94 -42.47 8.43 -15.03
CA SER A 94 -42.08 8.40 -13.61
C SER A 94 -41.40 7.09 -13.22
N ASP A 95 -41.85 5.97 -13.78
CA ASP A 95 -41.27 4.66 -13.54
C ASP A 95 -39.90 4.51 -14.22
N GLU A 96 -39.73 5.08 -15.41
CA GLU A 96 -38.43 5.17 -16.07
C GLU A 96 -37.43 5.98 -15.22
N VAL A 97 -37.84 7.12 -14.69
CA VAL A 97 -37.00 7.94 -13.79
C VAL A 97 -36.65 7.15 -12.52
N ARG A 98 -37.59 6.40 -11.95
CA ARG A 98 -37.31 5.53 -10.79
C ARG A 98 -36.33 4.42 -11.14
N ALA A 99 -36.50 3.75 -12.28
CA ALA A 99 -35.60 2.71 -12.74
C ALA A 99 -34.18 3.25 -12.95
N LEU A 100 -34.04 4.45 -13.53
CA LEU A 100 -32.77 5.13 -13.69
C LEU A 100 -32.14 5.47 -12.33
N SER A 101 -32.94 5.96 -11.38
CA SER A 101 -32.43 6.28 -10.03
C SER A 101 -31.92 5.04 -9.29
N ALA A 102 -32.63 3.91 -9.40
CA ALA A 102 -32.19 2.64 -8.84
C ALA A 102 -30.88 2.15 -9.50
N SER A 103 -30.79 2.24 -10.83
CA SER A 103 -29.56 1.90 -11.56
C SER A 103 -28.38 2.80 -11.17
N ALA A 104 -28.63 4.10 -10.93
CA ALA A 104 -27.62 5.02 -10.45
C ALA A 104 -27.15 4.65 -9.04
N GLU A 105 -28.05 4.29 -8.12
CA GLU A 105 -27.70 3.82 -6.78
C GLU A 105 -26.82 2.55 -6.81
N ASP A 106 -27.15 1.60 -7.68
CA ASP A 106 -26.34 0.39 -7.90
C ASP A 106 -24.95 0.73 -8.45
N ALA A 107 -24.87 1.65 -9.42
CA ALA A 107 -23.60 2.14 -9.95
C ALA A 107 -22.76 2.83 -8.85
N TRP A 108 -23.39 3.64 -7.99
CA TRP A 108 -22.75 4.25 -6.83
C TRP A 108 -22.22 3.20 -5.86
N ALA A 109 -23.01 2.17 -5.52
CA ALA A 109 -22.58 1.07 -4.67
C ALA A 109 -21.40 0.31 -5.27
N SER A 110 -21.41 0.08 -6.58
CA SER A 110 -20.30 -0.54 -7.32
C SER A 110 -19.04 0.32 -7.27
N ILE A 111 -19.14 1.64 -7.49
CA ILE A 111 -18.01 2.57 -7.39
C ILE A 111 -17.42 2.57 -5.97
N VAL A 112 -18.26 2.58 -4.94
CA VAL A 112 -17.79 2.52 -3.54
C VAL A 112 -17.06 1.21 -3.26
N ARG A 113 -17.59 0.08 -3.73
CA ARG A 113 -16.95 -1.24 -3.61
C ARG A 113 -15.60 -1.26 -4.32
N LEU A 114 -15.55 -0.78 -5.56
CA LEU A 114 -14.31 -0.71 -6.35
C LEU A 114 -13.26 0.18 -5.65
N ARG A 115 -13.65 1.35 -5.15
CA ARG A 115 -12.76 2.23 -4.39
C ARG A 115 -12.21 1.56 -3.13
N ARG A 116 -13.00 0.75 -2.42
CA ARG A 116 -12.52 -0.04 -1.27
C ARG A 116 -11.49 -1.09 -1.70
N VAL A 117 -11.75 -1.83 -2.77
CA VAL A 117 -10.82 -2.85 -3.30
C VAL A 117 -9.50 -2.21 -3.73
N VAL A 118 -9.54 -1.08 -4.46
CA VAL A 118 -8.34 -0.36 -4.88
C VAL A 118 -7.51 0.14 -3.70
N ARG A 119 -8.16 0.64 -2.64
CA ARG A 119 -7.45 1.03 -1.40
C ARG A 119 -6.79 -0.17 -0.72
N GLY A 120 -7.52 -1.28 -0.57
CA GLY A 120 -6.96 -2.50 0.02
C GLY A 120 -5.77 -3.05 -0.77
N LEU A 121 -5.84 -3.01 -2.11
CA LEU A 121 -4.73 -3.40 -2.97
C LEU A 121 -3.51 -2.49 -2.79
N ARG A 122 -3.74 -1.17 -2.75
CA ARG A 122 -2.67 -0.19 -2.52
C ARG A 122 -1.97 -0.44 -1.19
N ASP A 123 -2.74 -0.66 -0.13
CA ASP A 123 -2.18 -0.86 1.21
C ASP A 123 -1.37 -2.17 1.27
N ALA A 124 -1.88 -3.26 0.67
CA ALA A 124 -1.14 -4.51 0.53
C ALA A 124 0.15 -4.38 -0.30
N MET A 125 0.13 -3.58 -1.38
CA MET A 125 1.32 -3.28 -2.18
C MET A 125 2.35 -2.45 -1.40
N LEU A 126 1.91 -1.46 -0.63
CA LEU A 126 2.77 -0.65 0.22
C LEU A 126 3.43 -1.50 1.33
N ASP A 127 2.67 -2.39 1.95
CA ASP A 127 3.19 -3.36 2.93
C ASP A 127 4.21 -4.31 2.29
N GLY A 128 3.94 -4.79 1.07
CA GLY A 128 4.88 -5.59 0.28
C GLY A 128 6.18 -4.83 0.01
N SER A 129 6.08 -3.57 -0.45
CA SER A 129 7.25 -2.73 -0.77
C SER A 129 8.09 -2.42 0.48
N THR A 130 7.46 -2.05 1.59
CA THR A 130 8.17 -1.76 2.85
C THR A 130 8.84 -3.02 3.41
N ARG A 131 8.18 -4.18 3.33
CA ARG A 131 8.76 -5.47 3.71
C ARG A 131 9.98 -5.82 2.86
N VAL A 132 9.92 -5.62 1.55
CA VAL A 132 11.06 -5.84 0.64
C VAL A 132 12.23 -4.94 1.02
N LYS A 133 11.99 -3.64 1.24
CA LYS A 133 13.03 -2.70 1.70
C LYS A 133 13.67 -3.15 3.02
N ARG A 134 12.86 -3.57 4.00
CA ARG A 134 13.36 -4.08 5.29
C ARG A 134 14.20 -5.34 5.13
N LEU A 135 13.79 -6.26 4.26
CA LEU A 135 14.54 -7.48 3.94
C LEU A 135 15.87 -7.17 3.24
N HIS A 136 15.88 -6.21 2.31
CA HIS A 136 17.13 -5.75 1.68
C HIS A 136 18.08 -5.13 2.69
N ALA A 137 17.59 -4.23 3.56
CA ALA A 137 18.41 -3.65 4.62
C ALA A 137 18.96 -4.73 5.58
N LYS A 138 18.14 -5.73 5.94
CA LYS A 138 18.60 -6.87 6.75
C LYS A 138 19.66 -7.69 6.03
N ARG A 139 19.48 -7.95 4.73
CA ARG A 139 20.46 -8.67 3.90
C ARG A 139 21.77 -7.90 3.83
N GLU A 140 21.74 -6.60 3.60
CA GLU A 140 22.93 -5.76 3.56
C GLU A 140 23.66 -5.73 4.90
N ASN A 141 22.93 -5.63 6.02
CA ASN A 141 23.51 -5.72 7.36
C ASN A 141 24.13 -7.10 7.62
N LEU A 142 23.52 -8.18 7.15
CA LEU A 142 24.08 -9.53 7.27
C LEU A 142 25.36 -9.68 6.42
N ILE A 143 25.40 -9.11 5.22
CA ILE A 143 26.60 -9.12 4.36
C ILE A 143 27.74 -8.36 5.06
N LYS A 144 27.47 -7.16 5.59
CA LYS A 144 28.46 -6.41 6.38
C LYS A 144 28.93 -7.21 7.59
N LEU A 145 28.01 -7.89 8.27
CA LEU A 145 28.36 -8.73 9.42
C LEU A 145 29.23 -9.92 9.01
N THR A 146 28.93 -10.61 7.90
CA THR A 146 29.77 -11.70 7.40
C THR A 146 31.16 -11.22 6.99
N GLU A 147 31.26 -10.08 6.30
CA GLU A 147 32.54 -9.45 5.95
C GLU A 147 33.37 -9.12 7.20
N THR A 148 32.73 -8.62 8.27
CA THR A 148 33.43 -8.36 9.54
C THR A 148 33.88 -9.64 10.24
N PHE A 149 33.11 -10.73 10.17
CA PHE A 149 33.49 -12.01 10.75
C PHE A 149 34.60 -12.69 9.96
N GLU A 150 34.60 -12.60 8.63
CA GLU A 150 35.69 -13.09 7.77
C GLU A 150 36.99 -12.36 8.07
N ALA A 151 36.95 -11.03 8.16
CA ALA A 151 38.10 -10.24 8.55
C ALA A 151 38.59 -10.57 9.97
N LEU A 152 37.66 -10.86 10.90
CA LEU A 152 38.02 -11.32 12.25
C LEU A 152 38.67 -12.71 12.24
N SER A 153 38.18 -13.64 11.40
CA SER A 153 38.77 -14.97 11.22
C SER A 153 40.20 -14.86 10.69
N SER A 154 40.41 -14.06 9.65
CA SER A 154 41.74 -13.81 9.09
C SER A 154 42.71 -13.23 10.15
N VAL A 155 42.25 -12.34 11.03
CA VAL A 155 43.06 -11.85 12.15
C VAL A 155 43.34 -12.94 13.20
N ALA A 156 42.44 -13.89 13.41
CA ALA A 156 42.70 -15.02 14.29
C ALA A 156 43.74 -15.98 13.68
N GLU A 157 43.59 -16.33 12.39
CA GLU A 157 44.50 -17.19 11.63
C GLU A 157 45.92 -16.60 11.60
N MET A 158 46.07 -15.33 11.21
CA MET A 158 47.39 -14.68 11.18
C MET A 158 48.04 -14.61 12.58
N ARG A 159 47.26 -14.61 13.67
CA ARG A 159 47.82 -14.66 15.03
C ARG A 159 48.39 -16.03 15.37
N GLU A 160 47.77 -17.11 14.87
CA GLU A 160 48.26 -18.48 15.02
C GLU A 160 49.50 -18.69 14.14
N ASP A 161 49.45 -18.23 12.89
CA ASP A 161 50.59 -18.26 11.97
C ASP A 161 51.80 -17.52 12.53
N LEU A 162 51.57 -16.37 13.17
CA LEU A 162 52.63 -15.58 13.79
C LEU A 162 53.32 -16.32 14.95
N SER A 163 52.58 -17.08 15.76
CA SER A 163 53.22 -17.93 16.78
C SER A 163 54.08 -19.03 16.15
N VAL A 164 53.59 -19.68 15.09
CA VAL A 164 54.32 -20.75 14.41
C VAL A 164 55.59 -20.22 13.73
N LEU A 165 55.52 -19.08 13.05
CA LEU A 165 56.67 -18.47 12.36
C LEU A 165 57.77 -18.04 13.34
N VAL A 166 57.40 -17.55 14.52
CA VAL A 166 58.35 -17.20 15.58
C VAL A 166 59.01 -18.46 16.16
N GLU A 167 58.26 -19.56 16.33
CA GLU A 167 58.81 -20.85 16.76
C GLU A 167 59.76 -21.47 15.72
N SER A 168 59.48 -21.30 14.43
CA SER A 168 60.34 -21.80 13.34
C SER A 168 61.53 -20.88 13.00
N CYS A 169 61.74 -19.81 13.76
CA CYS A 169 62.77 -18.79 13.54
C CYS A 169 62.70 -18.07 12.18
N ASP A 170 61.55 -18.07 11.50
CA ASP A 170 61.36 -17.29 10.26
C ASP A 170 60.83 -15.89 10.59
N TYR A 171 61.72 -15.06 11.10
CA TYR A 171 61.37 -13.72 11.56
C TYR A 171 61.07 -12.74 10.41
N ALA A 172 61.53 -13.02 9.18
CA ALA A 172 61.24 -12.18 8.02
C ALA A 172 59.77 -12.34 7.60
N ALA A 173 59.32 -13.58 7.43
CA ALA A 173 57.91 -13.85 7.16
C ALA A 173 57.00 -13.43 8.33
N ALA A 174 57.45 -13.58 9.57
CA ALA A 174 56.70 -13.12 10.75
C ALA A 174 56.43 -11.60 10.70
N LEU A 175 57.44 -10.79 10.35
CA LEU A 175 57.28 -9.33 10.24
C LEU A 175 56.33 -8.93 9.11
N ASP A 176 56.34 -9.64 7.98
CA ASP A 176 55.39 -9.40 6.89
C ASP A 176 53.93 -9.66 7.33
N VAL A 177 53.70 -10.77 8.04
CA VAL A 177 52.39 -11.11 8.61
C VAL A 177 51.96 -10.09 9.68
N VAL A 178 52.89 -9.55 10.48
CA VAL A 178 52.59 -8.46 11.43
C VAL A 178 52.09 -7.21 10.70
N ASP A 179 52.74 -6.82 9.60
CA ASP A 179 52.35 -5.66 8.80
C ASP A 179 50.99 -5.86 8.11
N GLU A 180 50.72 -7.07 7.60
CA GLU A 180 49.42 -7.43 7.04
C GLU A 180 48.30 -7.39 8.09
N CYS A 181 48.55 -7.99 9.27
CA CYS A 181 47.68 -7.90 10.44
C CYS A 181 47.38 -6.44 10.84
N ALA A 182 48.42 -5.59 10.88
CA ALA A 182 48.28 -4.20 11.27
C ALA A 182 47.40 -3.41 10.27
N LYS A 183 47.53 -3.69 8.98
CA LYS A 183 46.68 -3.11 7.92
C LYS A 183 45.23 -3.57 8.06
N LEU A 184 45.00 -4.86 8.30
CA LEU A 184 43.66 -5.42 8.47
C LEU A 184 42.96 -4.90 9.73
N VAL A 185 43.66 -4.80 10.87
CA VAL A 185 43.09 -4.22 12.11
C VAL A 185 42.78 -2.72 11.95
N SER A 186 43.51 -2.02 11.09
CA SER A 186 43.26 -0.59 10.79
C SER A 186 42.16 -0.37 9.74
N SER A 187 41.60 -1.45 9.17
CA SER A 187 40.52 -1.35 8.19
C SER A 187 39.21 -0.86 8.84
N PRO A 188 38.39 -0.07 8.13
CA PRO A 188 37.20 0.57 8.70
C PRO A 188 36.14 -0.41 9.20
N SER A 189 36.16 -1.67 8.74
CA SER A 189 35.24 -2.73 9.18
C SER A 189 35.55 -3.24 10.59
N LEU A 190 36.80 -3.14 11.05
CA LEU A 190 37.25 -3.69 12.33
C LEU A 190 37.51 -2.62 13.41
N ILE A 191 37.49 -1.34 13.05
CA ILE A 191 37.68 -0.22 13.98
C ILE A 191 36.54 -0.20 15.01
N GLY A 192 36.91 -0.10 16.29
CA GLY A 192 35.95 0.02 17.41
C GLY A 192 35.54 -1.32 18.04
N LEU A 193 35.97 -2.45 17.48
CA LEU A 193 35.76 -3.76 18.09
C LEU A 193 36.65 -3.93 19.33
N ARG A 194 36.01 -4.19 20.48
CA ARG A 194 36.72 -4.36 21.77
C ARG A 194 37.65 -5.57 21.78
N CYS A 195 37.33 -6.63 21.06
CA CYS A 195 38.13 -7.86 20.97
C CYS A 195 39.50 -7.61 20.33
N LEU A 196 39.63 -6.63 19.44
CA LEU A 196 40.88 -6.33 18.74
C LEU A 196 41.73 -5.24 19.42
N ARG A 197 41.29 -4.72 20.56
CA ARG A 197 41.97 -3.61 21.24
C ARG A 197 43.38 -3.97 21.73
N ALA A 198 43.60 -5.22 22.13
CA ALA A 198 44.90 -5.70 22.63
C ALA A 198 45.84 -6.13 21.49
N THR A 199 45.29 -6.49 20.33
CA THR A 199 46.04 -6.98 19.17
C THR A 199 47.16 -6.06 18.70
N PRO A 200 46.98 -4.73 18.52
CA PRO A 200 48.07 -3.87 18.03
C PRO A 200 49.22 -3.72 19.04
N ALA A 201 48.94 -3.83 20.34
CA ALA A 201 50.00 -3.83 21.35
C ALA A 201 50.81 -5.14 21.28
N ARG A 202 50.15 -6.28 21.08
CA ARG A 202 50.78 -7.59 20.92
C ARG A 202 51.61 -7.69 19.64
N LEU A 203 51.08 -7.22 18.51
CA LEU A 203 51.80 -7.18 17.24
C LEU A 203 53.09 -6.36 17.34
N ARG A 204 53.03 -5.20 18.02
CA ARG A 204 54.21 -4.38 18.25
C ARG A 204 55.26 -5.08 19.12
N ALA A 205 54.82 -5.80 20.16
CA ALA A 205 55.74 -6.57 21.01
C ALA A 205 56.45 -7.68 20.22
N ILE A 206 55.70 -8.41 19.38
CA ILE A 206 56.28 -9.48 18.55
C ILE A 206 57.26 -8.91 17.52
N ALA A 207 56.92 -7.76 16.89
CA ALA A 207 57.85 -7.09 15.98
C ALA A 207 59.14 -6.64 16.68
N THR A 208 59.05 -6.10 17.90
CA THR A 208 60.25 -5.72 18.67
C THR A 208 61.09 -6.94 19.04
N THR A 209 60.48 -8.06 19.45
CA THR A 209 61.23 -9.28 19.76
C THR A 209 61.91 -9.86 18.53
N CYS A 210 61.23 -9.92 17.38
CA CYS A 210 61.84 -10.38 16.13
C CYS A 210 63.02 -9.49 15.73
N ASN A 211 62.88 -8.16 15.84
CA ASN A 211 63.95 -7.22 15.54
C ASN A 211 65.15 -7.36 16.51
N ASP A 212 64.90 -7.56 17.79
CA ASP A 212 65.96 -7.74 18.80
C ASP A 212 66.71 -9.07 18.58
N VAL A 213 66.00 -10.15 18.24
CA VAL A 213 66.64 -11.45 17.91
C VAL A 213 67.45 -11.35 16.62
N MET A 214 66.88 -10.78 15.55
CA MET A 214 67.60 -10.60 14.29
C MET A 214 68.84 -9.72 14.44
N THR A 215 68.78 -8.64 15.22
CA THR A 215 69.94 -7.79 15.48
C THR A 215 71.00 -8.48 16.34
N SER A 216 70.59 -9.31 17.31
CA SER A 216 71.49 -10.15 18.10
C SER A 216 72.20 -11.20 17.24
N ASP A 217 71.46 -11.93 16.40
CA ASP A 217 72.01 -12.95 15.50
C ASP A 217 72.95 -12.33 14.47
N LEU A 218 72.57 -11.17 13.90
CA LEU A 218 73.45 -10.42 13.00
C LEU A 218 74.73 -9.96 13.71
N ALA A 219 74.63 -9.46 14.94
CA ALA A 219 75.80 -9.05 15.73
C ALA A 219 76.70 -10.26 16.07
N LEU A 220 76.12 -11.42 16.35
CA LEU A 220 76.85 -12.66 16.61
C LEU A 220 77.57 -13.15 15.34
N ALA A 221 76.86 -13.20 14.20
CA ALA A 221 77.44 -13.55 12.91
C ALA A 221 78.56 -12.58 12.49
N ALA A 222 78.42 -11.28 12.76
CA ALA A 222 79.46 -10.30 12.50
C ALA A 222 80.71 -10.52 13.40
N ARG A 223 80.52 -10.95 14.65
CA ARG A 223 81.64 -11.25 15.58
C ARG A 223 82.38 -12.54 15.17
N GLU A 224 81.65 -13.56 14.72
CA GLU A 224 82.23 -14.81 14.21
C GLU A 224 82.94 -14.59 12.88
N GLY A 225 82.34 -13.81 11.96
CA GLY A 225 82.95 -13.46 10.67
C GLY A 225 84.22 -12.61 10.79
N LEU A 226 84.40 -11.87 11.88
CA LEU A 226 85.64 -11.14 12.19
C LEU A 226 86.73 -12.03 12.82
N HIS A 227 86.43 -13.26 13.26
CA HIS A 227 87.35 -14.17 13.97
C HIS A 227 87.93 -15.34 13.15
N GLY A 228 87.68 -15.45 11.84
CA GLY A 228 88.42 -16.36 10.94
C GLY A 228 87.58 -16.82 9.75
N GLY A 229 88.11 -16.97 8.52
CA GLY A 229 89.50 -17.21 8.20
C GLY A 229 90.01 -18.53 8.79
N GLY A 230 89.15 -19.50 9.07
CA GLY A 230 89.56 -20.81 9.58
C GLY A 230 88.37 -21.62 10.07
N GLY A 231 87.93 -22.60 9.27
CA GLY A 231 86.76 -23.41 9.56
C GLY A 231 86.91 -24.25 10.84
N SER A 232 85.80 -24.37 11.56
CA SER A 232 85.46 -25.56 12.34
C SER A 232 83.96 -25.52 12.59
N GLY A 233 83.24 -26.47 12.01
CA GLY A 233 81.80 -26.60 12.20
C GLY A 233 81.49 -26.97 13.64
N SER A 234 80.77 -26.08 14.32
CA SER A 234 79.95 -26.46 15.47
C SER A 234 78.53 -26.00 15.17
N ASP A 235 77.62 -26.97 15.09
CA ASP A 235 76.18 -26.78 15.23
C ASP A 235 75.93 -25.98 16.52
N SER A 236 75.91 -24.66 16.43
CA SER A 236 75.17 -23.83 17.37
C SER A 236 73.73 -23.87 16.88
N THR A 237 72.97 -24.84 17.38
CA THR A 237 71.51 -24.70 17.38
C THR A 237 71.22 -23.38 18.05
N GLY A 238 70.85 -22.38 17.24
CA GLY A 238 70.43 -21.06 17.67
C GLY A 238 69.35 -21.27 18.71
N GLY A 239 69.75 -21.18 19.98
CA GLY A 239 68.84 -21.29 21.09
C GLY A 239 67.88 -20.14 20.92
N VAL A 240 66.63 -20.47 20.57
CA VAL A 240 65.50 -19.56 20.71
C VAL A 240 65.68 -18.94 22.08
N PRO A 241 65.88 -17.61 22.21
CA PRO A 241 66.03 -17.04 23.53
C PRO A 241 64.77 -17.42 24.28
N GLU A 242 64.93 -18.20 25.35
CA GLU A 242 63.85 -18.62 26.25
C GLU A 242 63.01 -17.40 26.70
N ALA A 243 63.64 -16.22 26.70
CA ALA A 243 63.01 -14.92 26.87
C ALA A 243 61.98 -14.52 25.79
N ALA A 244 62.19 -14.88 24.52
CA ALA A 244 61.25 -14.62 23.42
C ALA A 244 60.00 -15.51 23.50
N LEU A 245 60.17 -16.81 23.78
CA LEU A 245 59.05 -17.72 24.05
C LEU A 245 58.27 -17.29 25.30
N ALA A 246 58.97 -16.93 26.38
CA ALA A 246 58.35 -16.44 27.61
C ALA A 246 57.60 -15.11 27.43
N SER A 247 58.05 -14.21 26.54
CA SER A 247 57.36 -12.95 26.28
C SER A 247 56.14 -13.12 25.37
N VAL A 248 56.16 -14.09 24.45
CA VAL A 248 54.98 -14.51 23.67
C VAL A 248 53.94 -15.20 24.56
N GLU A 249 54.35 -16.11 25.45
CA GLU A 249 53.47 -16.75 26.44
C GLU A 249 52.91 -15.75 27.46
N ALA A 250 53.73 -14.83 27.99
CA ALA A 250 53.26 -13.80 28.92
C ALA A 250 52.25 -12.84 28.25
N ALA A 251 52.46 -12.50 26.98
CA ALA A 251 51.50 -11.72 26.20
C ALA A 251 50.22 -12.51 25.87
N SER A 252 50.31 -13.83 25.75
CA SER A 252 49.15 -14.74 25.61
C SER A 252 48.31 -14.80 26.90
N ALA A 253 48.94 -15.04 28.05
CA ALA A 253 48.27 -15.13 29.36
C ALA A 253 47.59 -13.80 29.77
N ALA A 254 48.20 -12.66 29.45
CA ALA A 254 47.60 -11.35 29.71
C ALA A 254 46.37 -11.04 28.84
N SER A 255 46.26 -11.65 27.65
CA SER A 255 45.09 -11.56 26.77
C SER A 255 43.90 -12.36 27.33
N GLU A 256 44.15 -13.59 27.79
CA GLU A 256 43.12 -14.50 28.31
C GLU A 256 42.51 -14.01 29.64
N ALA A 257 43.32 -13.46 30.54
CA ALA A 257 42.82 -12.90 31.80
C ALA A 257 41.90 -11.67 31.58
N LYS A 258 42.12 -10.91 30.50
CA LYS A 258 41.37 -9.68 30.21
C LYS A 258 40.08 -9.92 29.42
N THR A 259 40.05 -10.94 28.55
CA THR A 259 38.81 -11.37 27.88
C THR A 259 37.84 -12.04 28.85
N ALA A 260 38.34 -12.82 29.83
CA ALA A 260 37.53 -13.38 30.91
C ALA A 260 36.89 -12.30 31.80
N THR A 261 37.61 -11.22 32.09
CA THR A 261 37.08 -10.09 32.88
C THR A 261 36.05 -9.26 32.10
N ALA A 262 36.17 -9.16 30.77
CA ALA A 262 35.20 -8.47 29.93
C ALA A 262 33.87 -9.23 29.76
N ALA A 263 33.90 -10.58 29.83
CA ALA A 263 32.70 -11.41 29.81
C ALA A 263 31.86 -11.30 31.10
N ALA A 264 32.50 -11.03 32.24
CA ALA A 264 31.82 -10.88 33.53
C ALA A 264 31.17 -9.49 33.76
N ALA A 265 31.44 -8.50 32.90
CA ALA A 265 30.97 -7.11 33.06
C ALA A 265 29.75 -6.75 32.20
N ALA A 266 29.11 -7.72 31.54
CA ALA A 266 27.85 -7.49 30.84
C ALA A 266 26.67 -7.56 31.85
N PRO A 267 25.84 -6.50 31.98
CA PRO A 267 24.63 -6.58 32.80
C PRO A 267 23.65 -7.60 32.18
N PRO A 268 22.92 -8.38 32.99
CA PRO A 268 21.94 -9.35 32.48
C PRO A 268 20.75 -8.63 31.81
N PRO A 269 20.01 -9.32 30.91
CA PRO A 269 18.78 -8.80 30.33
C PRO A 269 17.68 -8.58 31.36
#